data_AF-A0A4R8LS09-F1
#
_entry.id   AF-A0A4R8LS09-F1
#
_cell.length_a   1.000
_cell.length_b   1.000
_cell.length_c   1.000
_cell.angle_alpha   90.00
_cell.angle_beta   90.00
_cell.angle_gamma   90.00
#
_symmetry.space_group_name_H-M   'P 1'
#
loop_
_entity.id
_entity.type
_entity.pdbx_description
1 polymer ?
#
loop_
_entity_poly.entity_id
_entity_poly.type
_entity_poly.pdbx_seq_one_letter_code
_entity_poly.pdbx_strand_id
1 'polypeptide(L)'
;MSTALMGCQTDPDATTAQLRKEGRSSAYVEGYKDGCQSGYFAAGDPKFKLVRDATRFNYDAQYVLGWNVGFSACKAKHQGPAG
;
A
#
# COMPACT_ATOMS: atom_id res chain seq x y z
N MET A 1 -3.35 -6.06 -33.47
CA MET A 1 -2.33 -5.55 -32.53
C MET A 1 -3.07 -4.85 -31.40
N SER A 2 -3.34 -5.56 -30.32
CA SER A 2 -4.10 -5.00 -29.20
C SER A 2 -3.18 -4.15 -28.35
N THR A 3 -3.39 -2.83 -28.38
CA THR A 3 -2.70 -1.86 -27.53
C THR A 3 -3.16 -2.10 -26.09
N ALA A 4 -2.37 -2.85 -25.32
CA ALA A 4 -2.55 -2.93 -23.88
C ALA A 4 -2.16 -1.57 -23.29
N LEU A 5 -3.16 -0.75 -22.94
CA LEU A 5 -2.97 0.31 -21.96
C LEU A 5 -2.62 -0.39 -20.64
N MET A 6 -1.33 -0.56 -20.39
CA MET A 6 -0.79 -0.92 -19.08
C MET A 6 -1.16 0.21 -18.11
N GLY A 7 -2.39 0.20 -17.61
CA GLY A 7 -2.63 0.75 -16.29
C GLY A 7 -1.69 -0.02 -15.38
N CYS A 8 -0.69 0.65 -14.81
CA CYS A 8 0.17 0.09 -13.79
C CYS A 8 -0.68 -0.25 -12.55
N GLN A 9 -1.45 -1.33 -12.61
CA GLN A 9 -1.89 -2.05 -11.43
C GLN A 9 -0.65 -2.75 -10.90
N THR A 10 0.24 -1.98 -10.27
CA THR A 10 1.37 -2.57 -9.55
C THR A 10 0.79 -3.42 -8.43
N ASP A 11 1.05 -4.72 -8.51
CA ASP A 11 0.65 -5.65 -7.47
C ASP A 11 1.32 -5.21 -6.15
N PRO A 12 0.57 -5.12 -5.03
CA PRO A 12 1.15 -4.72 -3.75
C PRO A 12 2.30 -5.64 -3.31
N ASP A 13 2.27 -6.94 -3.62
CA ASP A 13 3.36 -7.86 -3.33
C ASP A 13 4.59 -7.57 -4.20
N ALA A 14 4.41 -7.29 -5.49
CA ALA A 14 5.51 -6.86 -6.36
C ALA A 14 6.12 -5.52 -5.88
N THR A 15 5.29 -4.62 -5.38
CA THR A 15 5.73 -3.33 -4.83
C THR A 15 6.56 -3.51 -3.56
N THR A 16 6.13 -4.35 -2.62
CA THR A 16 6.93 -4.63 -1.41
C THR A 16 8.25 -5.32 -1.71
N ALA A 17 8.30 -6.20 -2.71
CA ALA A 17 9.55 -6.81 -3.18
C ALA A 17 10.51 -5.77 -3.76
N GLN A 18 10.00 -4.81 -4.55
CA GLN A 18 10.80 -3.71 -5.07
C GLN A 18 11.33 -2.80 -3.95
N LEU A 19 10.48 -2.42 -2.99
CA LEU A 19 10.90 -1.59 -1.85
C LEU A 19 12.04 -2.25 -1.06
N ARG A 20 12.03 -3.58 -0.88
CA ARG A 20 13.15 -4.31 -0.28
C ARG A 20 14.42 -4.21 -1.12
N LYS A 21 14.32 -4.35 -2.45
CA LYS A 21 15.46 -4.21 -3.37
C LYS A 21 16.05 -2.79 -3.36
N GLU A 22 15.22 -1.78 -3.15
CA GLU A 22 15.61 -0.37 -3.01
C GLU A 22 16.27 -0.06 -1.64
N GLY A 23 16.41 -1.06 -0.76
CA GLY A 23 17.03 -0.88 0.55
C GLY A 23 16.11 -0.24 1.59
N ARG A 24 14.79 -0.25 1.37
CA ARG A 24 13.84 0.17 2.41
C ARG A 24 13.91 -0.79 3.59
N SER A 25 13.79 -0.23 4.80
CA SER A 25 13.77 -1.02 6.03
C SER A 25 12.61 -2.02 6.04
N SER A 26 12.78 -3.14 6.75
CA SER A 26 11.70 -4.10 6.97
C SER A 26 10.45 -3.43 7.54
N ALA A 27 10.64 -2.50 8.47
CA ALA A 27 9.59 -1.70 9.06
C ALA A 27 8.79 -0.89 8.07
N TYR A 28 9.47 -0.19 7.15
CA TYR A 28 8.80 0.52 6.06
C TYR A 28 7.99 -0.41 5.18
N VAL A 29 8.53 -1.57 4.82
CA VAL A 29 7.86 -2.53 3.93
C VAL A 29 6.63 -3.15 4.59
N GLU A 30 6.71 -3.48 5.87
CA GLU A 30 5.58 -3.98 6.66
C GLU A 30 4.51 -2.91 6.84
N GLY A 31 4.92 -1.68 7.18
CA GLY A 31 4.04 -0.53 7.22
C GLY A 31 3.31 -0.34 5.89
N TYR A 32 4.02 -0.37 4.77
CA TYR A 32 3.44 -0.24 3.43
C TYR A 32 2.37 -1.30 3.15
N LYS A 33 2.62 -2.55 3.52
CA LYS A 33 1.66 -3.64 3.36
C LYS A 33 0.38 -3.42 4.17
N ASP A 34 0.52 -3.08 5.46
CA ASP A 34 -0.62 -2.83 6.36
C ASP A 34 -1.42 -1.58 5.93
N GLY A 35 -0.70 -0.54 5.53
CA GLY A 35 -1.26 0.68 4.97
C GLY A 35 -2.08 0.38 3.72
N CYS A 36 -1.54 -0.40 2.80
CA CYS A 36 -2.22 -0.76 1.56
C CYS A 36 -3.55 -1.51 1.80
N GLN A 37 -3.56 -2.50 2.70
CA GLN A 37 -4.80 -3.19 3.11
C GLN A 37 -5.82 -2.22 3.69
N SER A 38 -5.36 -1.30 4.54
CA SER A 38 -6.19 -0.24 5.12
C SER A 38 -6.74 0.73 4.08
N GLY A 39 -5.95 1.04 3.04
CA GLY A 39 -6.34 1.89 1.92
C GLY A 39 -7.47 1.27 1.10
N TYR A 40 -7.38 -0.03 0.78
CA TYR A 40 -8.45 -0.75 0.09
C TYR A 40 -9.74 -0.82 0.91
N PHE A 41 -9.62 -1.11 2.22
CA PHE A 41 -10.76 -1.06 3.13
C PHE A 41 -11.41 0.33 3.16
N ALA A 42 -10.61 1.39 3.27
CA ALA A 42 -11.09 2.77 3.26
C ALA A 42 -11.67 3.23 1.91
N ALA A 43 -11.36 2.52 0.81
CA ALA A 43 -11.96 2.74 -0.50
C ALA A 43 -13.24 1.92 -0.72
N GLY A 44 -13.67 1.12 0.26
CA GLY A 44 -14.93 0.39 0.25
C GLY A 44 -14.83 -1.06 -0.25
N ASP A 45 -13.63 -1.63 -0.36
CA ASP A 45 -13.48 -3.04 -0.71
C ASP A 45 -13.75 -3.95 0.51
N PRO A 46 -14.83 -4.76 0.49
CA PRO A 46 -15.20 -5.59 1.63
C PRO A 46 -14.24 -6.77 1.88
N LYS A 47 -13.33 -7.08 0.95
CA LYS A 47 -12.35 -8.16 1.11
C LYS A 47 -11.17 -7.77 2.01
N PHE A 48 -10.97 -6.47 2.21
CA PHE A 48 -9.85 -5.94 2.98
C PHE A 48 -10.33 -5.44 4.35
N LYS A 49 -9.37 -5.22 5.25
CA LYS A 49 -9.62 -4.73 6.61
C LYS A 49 -8.64 -3.61 6.94
N LEU A 50 -9.04 -2.73 7.85
CA LEU A 50 -8.13 -1.78 8.47
C LEU A 50 -7.09 -2.56 9.29
N VAL A 51 -5.81 -2.40 8.94
CA VAL A 51 -4.67 -2.99 9.64
C VAL A 51 -3.71 -1.87 10.05
N ARG A 52 -3.49 -1.73 11.35
CA ARG A 52 -2.51 -0.79 11.89
C ARG A 52 -2.00 -1.32 13.23
N ASP A 53 -0.74 -1.73 13.28
CA ASP A 53 -0.06 -2.11 14.52
C ASP A 53 0.11 -0.86 15.39
N ALA A 54 -0.66 -0.76 16.46
CA ALA A 54 -0.68 0.43 17.31
C ALA A 54 0.67 0.70 18.00
N THR A 55 1.37 -0.35 18.43
CA THR A 55 2.68 -0.22 19.08
C THR A 55 3.67 0.38 18.09
N ARG A 56 3.74 -0.19 16.89
CA ARG A 56 4.67 0.29 15.86
C ARG A 56 4.28 1.66 15.31
N PHE A 57 2.98 1.94 15.18
CA PHE A 57 2.53 3.25 14.75
C PHE A 57 2.89 4.36 15.75
N ASN A 58 3.11 4.03 17.03
CA ASN A 58 3.52 4.99 18.04
C ASN A 58 5.05 5.14 18.16
N TYR A 59 5.83 4.09 17.86
CA TYR A 59 7.26 4.07 18.19
C TYR A 59 8.20 3.80 17.00
N ASP A 60 7.69 3.38 15.85
CA ASP A 60 8.48 3.03 14.67
C ASP A 60 8.15 3.98 13.52
N ALA A 61 8.96 5.04 13.38
CA ALA A 61 8.77 6.04 12.34
C ALA A 61 8.82 5.45 10.92
N GLN A 62 9.60 4.38 10.70
CA GLN A 62 9.67 3.75 9.38
C GLN A 62 8.38 3.00 9.07
N TYR A 63 7.81 2.31 10.06
CA TYR A 63 6.48 1.70 9.94
C TYR A 63 5.40 2.75 9.63
N VAL A 64 5.37 3.87 10.35
CA VAL A 64 4.40 4.96 10.11
C VAL A 64 4.52 5.52 8.69
N LEU A 65 5.74 5.81 8.24
CA LEU A 65 6.00 6.29 6.88
C LEU A 65 5.52 5.29 5.83
N GLY A 66 5.88 4.02 5.98
CA GLY A 66 5.41 2.95 5.11
C GLY A 66 3.89 2.88 5.06
N TRP A 67 3.24 2.89 6.23
CA TRP A 67 1.79 2.81 6.38
C TRP A 67 1.07 3.95 5.65
N ASN A 68 1.51 5.19 5.82
CA ASN A 68 0.92 6.34 5.14
C ASN A 68 1.06 6.26 3.61
N VAL A 69 2.24 5.85 3.13
CA VAL A 69 2.50 5.70 1.68
C VAL A 69 1.64 4.58 1.09
N GLY A 70 1.61 3.41 1.73
CA GLY A 70 0.80 2.27 1.30
C GLY A 70 -0.70 2.58 1.30
N PHE A 71 -1.20 3.23 2.36
CA PHE A 71 -2.59 3.65 2.48
C PHE A 71 -3.01 4.54 1.31
N SER A 72 -2.22 5.58 1.03
CA SER A 72 -2.51 6.52 -0.05
C SER A 72 -2.46 5.85 -1.42
N ALA A 73 -1.44 5.02 -1.66
CA ALA A 73 -1.27 4.30 -2.92
C ALA A 73 -2.45 3.37 -3.23
N CYS A 74 -2.90 2.56 -2.26
CA CYS A 74 -3.93 1.55 -2.52
C CYS A 74 -5.36 2.10 -2.41
N LYS A 75 -5.57 3.15 -1.61
CA LYS A 75 -6.84 3.89 -1.62
C LYS A 75 -7.08 4.54 -2.99
N ALA A 76 -6.07 5.18 -3.58
CA ALA A 76 -6.17 5.80 -4.90
C ALA A 76 -6.42 4.78 -6.02
N LYS A 77 -5.89 3.56 -5.90
CA LYS A 77 -6.09 2.48 -6.90
C LYS A 77 -7.52 2.00 -7.01
N HIS A 78 -8.29 2.03 -5.92
CA HIS A 78 -9.71 1.64 -5.96
C HIS A 78 -10.63 2.82 -6.30
N GLN A 79 -10.19 4.04 -6.00
CA GLN A 79 -10.83 5.26 -6.48
C GLN A 79 -10.43 5.55 -7.93
N GLY A 80 -10.63 4.59 -8.84
CA GLY A 80 -10.38 4.77 -10.28
C GLY A 80 -10.81 6.17 -10.77
N PRO A 81 -10.11 6.74 -11.77
CA PRO A 81 -10.26 8.16 -12.11
C PRO A 81 -11.73 8.53 -12.18
N ALA A 82 -12.15 9.51 -11.37
CA ALA A 82 -13.45 10.13 -11.57
C ALA A 82 -13.46 10.66 -13.01
N GLY A 83 -14.28 10.06 -13.88
CA GLY A 83 -14.38 10.42 -15.29
C GLY A 83 -14.89 9.27 -16.13
#